data_AF-A0A6A0K1F0-F1
#
_entry.id   AF-A0A6A0K1F0-F1
#
_cell.length_a   1.000
_cell.length_b   1.000
_cell.length_c   1.000
_cell.angle_alpha   90.00
_cell.angle_beta   90.00
_cell.angle_gamma   90.00
#
_symmetry.space_group_name_H-M   'P 1'
#
loop_
_entity.id
_entity.type
_entity.pdbx_description
1 polymer ?
#
loop_
_entity_poly.entity_id
_entity_poly.type
_entity_poly.pdbx_seq_one_letter_code
_entity_poly.pdbx_strand_id
1 'polypeptide(L)'
;MDLVVIAQLLTGVATILVASVLIYQLRIQHKDSVRSFAYQKAEHHLSRMRAVYDNPDFRKIFSKRDLDIKDISEDDYLALDYYFRVMIANQNTNNQLGGEEDVKTLKFLLENVIMPTKIGRYWYQDFGRNLLSKDLHEIADDIFEKHQN
;
A
#
# COMPACT_ATOMS: atom_id res chain seq x y z
N MET A 1 -37.10 36.62 36.72
CA MET A 1 -36.50 35.42 36.13
C MET A 1 -35.52 34.88 37.15
N ASP A 2 -35.62 33.59 37.51
CA ASP A 2 -34.80 32.98 38.56
C ASP A 2 -33.32 32.91 38.12
N LEU A 3 -32.40 33.19 39.04
CA LEU A 3 -30.95 33.15 38.83
C LEU A 3 -30.50 31.77 38.33
N VAL A 4 -31.16 30.71 38.81
CA VAL A 4 -30.91 29.33 38.41
C VAL A 4 -31.18 29.13 36.91
N VAL A 5 -32.26 29.71 36.38
CA VAL A 5 -32.63 29.60 34.96
C VAL A 5 -31.61 30.33 34.08
N ILE A 6 -31.13 31.51 34.52
CA ILE A 6 -30.10 32.26 33.80
C ILE A 6 -28.77 31.47 33.77
N ALA A 7 -28.38 30.88 34.90
CA ALA A 7 -27.16 30.05 34.98
C ALA A 7 -27.24 28.80 34.08
N GLN A 8 -28.39 28.14 34.02
CA GLN A 8 -28.62 26.99 33.15
C GLN A 8 -28.55 27.37 31.67
N LEU A 9 -29.13 28.51 31.26
CA LEU A 9 -29.04 29.01 29.89
C LEU A 9 -27.58 29.30 29.50
N LEU A 10 -26.82 29.96 30.36
CA LEU A 10 -25.39 30.23 30.13
C LEU A 10 -24.58 28.93 29.99
N THR A 11 -24.87 27.94 30.84
CA THR A 11 -24.23 26.62 30.78
C THR A 11 -24.57 25.87 29.49
N GLY A 12 -25.83 25.93 29.06
CA GLY A 12 -26.28 25.34 27.79
C GLY A 12 -25.59 25.98 26.58
N VAL A 13 -25.50 27.32 26.56
CA VAL A 13 -24.78 28.06 25.52
C VAL A 13 -23.29 27.69 25.51
N ALA A 14 -22.65 27.63 26.67
CA ALA A 14 -21.24 27.22 26.78
C ALA A 14 -21.01 25.80 26.23
N THR A 15 -21.93 24.88 26.51
CA THR A 15 -21.87 23.49 26.01
C THR A 15 -21.97 23.43 24.49
N ILE A 16 -22.89 24.19 23.89
CA ILE A 16 -23.06 24.26 22.44
C ILE A 16 -21.82 24.86 21.77
N LEU A 17 -21.22 25.89 22.38
CA LEU A 17 -19.99 26.50 21.86
C LEU A 17 -18.84 25.49 21.86
N VAL A 18 -18.64 24.77 22.96
CA VAL A 18 -17.61 23.72 23.05
C VAL A 18 -17.87 22.60 22.02
N ALA A 19 -19.10 22.12 21.91
CA ALA A 19 -19.47 21.11 20.92
C ALA A 19 -19.18 21.58 19.48
N SER A 20 -19.47 22.84 19.17
CA SER A 20 -19.20 23.43 17.85
C SER A 20 -17.70 23.47 17.55
N VAL A 21 -16.87 23.83 18.53
CA VAL A 21 -15.41 23.81 18.41
C VAL A 21 -14.89 22.39 18.21
N LEU A 22 -15.41 21.40 18.94
CA LEU A 22 -15.01 20.00 18.77
C LEU A 22 -15.36 19.47 17.37
N ILE A 23 -16.54 19.78 16.85
CA ILE A 23 -16.93 19.41 15.48
C ILE A 23 -15.97 20.05 14.46
N TYR A 24 -15.60 21.31 14.67
CA TYR A 24 -14.62 21.98 13.81
C TYR A 24 -13.24 21.33 13.86
N GLN A 25 -12.75 20.99 15.07
CA GLN A 25 -11.49 20.28 15.25
C GLN A 25 -11.49 18.90 14.59
N LEU A 26 -12.57 18.13 14.72
CA LEU A 26 -12.71 16.82 14.07
C LEU A 26 -12.64 16.92 12.55
N ARG A 27 -13.25 17.96 11.95
CA ARG A 27 -13.17 18.18 10.49
C ARG A 27 -11.75 18.47 10.03
N ILE A 28 -11.00 19.29 10.79
CA ILE A 28 -9.60 19.56 10.49
C ILE A 28 -8.76 18.29 10.65
N GLN A 29 -8.89 17.58 11.78
CA GLN A 29 -8.16 16.35 12.04
C GLN A 29 -8.43 15.28 10.99
N HIS A 30 -9.67 15.15 10.52
CA HIS A 30 -10.01 14.23 9.44
C HIS A 30 -9.33 14.61 8.12
N LYS A 31 -9.33 15.90 7.76
CA LYS A 31 -8.65 16.37 6.55
C LYS A 31 -7.13 16.14 6.63
N ASP A 32 -6.53 16.41 7.79
CA ASP A 32 -5.10 16.24 8.01
C ASP A 32 -4.70 14.76 8.05
N SER A 33 -5.54 13.88 8.62
CA SER A 33 -5.28 12.43 8.63
C SER A 33 -5.34 11.84 7.23
N VAL A 34 -6.33 12.23 6.41
CA VAL A 34 -6.41 11.83 5.00
C VAL A 34 -5.17 12.28 4.23
N ARG A 35 -4.72 13.52 4.42
CA ARG A 35 -3.53 14.05 3.75
C ARG A 35 -2.25 13.34 4.21
N SER A 36 -2.08 13.15 5.51
CA SER A 36 -0.94 12.42 6.08
C SER A 36 -0.88 10.99 5.57
N PHE A 37 -2.02 10.30 5.52
CA PHE A 37 -2.11 8.95 5.01
C PHE A 37 -1.73 8.88 3.52
N ALA A 38 -2.20 9.83 2.70
CA ALA A 38 -1.82 9.91 1.29
C ALA A 38 -0.30 10.13 1.12
N TYR A 39 0.32 11.00 1.93
CA TYR A 39 1.77 11.20 1.87
C TYR A 39 2.55 9.97 2.32
N GLN A 40 2.13 9.29 3.39
CA GLN A 40 2.78 8.06 3.85
C GLN A 40 2.72 6.98 2.77
N LYS A 41 1.55 6.79 2.14
CA LYS A 41 1.40 5.90 0.98
C LYS A 41 2.36 6.25 -0.15
N ALA A 42 2.45 7.53 -0.53
CA ALA A 42 3.34 7.99 -1.58
C ALA A 42 4.82 7.75 -1.22
N GLU A 43 5.23 8.08 0.00
CA GLU A 43 6.61 7.89 0.47
C GLU A 43 6.99 6.40 0.49
N HIS A 44 6.09 5.51 0.92
CA HIS A 44 6.32 4.07 0.83
C HIS A 44 6.45 3.56 -0.62
N HIS A 45 5.73 4.16 -1.56
CA HIS A 45 5.89 3.83 -2.98
C HIS A 45 7.24 4.31 -3.51
N LEU A 46 7.61 5.56 -3.19
CA LEU A 46 8.86 6.19 -3.61
C LEU A 46 10.08 5.50 -2.98
N SER A 47 10.01 5.10 -1.71
CA SER A 47 11.12 4.43 -1.02
C SER A 47 11.51 3.12 -1.70
N ARG A 48 10.55 2.38 -2.27
CA ARG A 48 10.82 1.17 -3.06
C ARG A 48 11.49 1.48 -4.38
N MET A 49 11.02 2.50 -5.10
CA MET A 49 11.68 2.94 -6.34
C MET A 49 13.10 3.45 -6.07
N ARG A 50 13.29 4.15 -4.94
CA ARG A 50 14.61 4.60 -4.48
C ARG A 50 15.55 3.44 -4.21
N ALA A 51 15.09 2.27 -3.77
CA ALA A 51 15.98 1.11 -3.63
C ALA A 51 16.68 0.74 -4.94
N VAL A 52 16.00 0.85 -6.09
CA VAL A 52 16.59 0.61 -7.42
C VAL A 52 17.44 1.79 -7.90
N TYR A 53 17.03 3.02 -7.57
CA TYR A 53 17.71 4.23 -8.03
C TYR A 53 18.94 4.59 -7.19
N ASP A 54 18.87 4.54 -5.86
CA ASP A 54 19.95 5.00 -4.97
C ASP A 54 21.01 3.94 -4.68
N ASN A 55 20.73 2.66 -4.96
CA ASN A 55 21.67 1.56 -4.73
C ASN A 55 22.16 0.96 -6.06
N PRO A 56 23.38 1.31 -6.53
CA PRO A 56 23.92 0.80 -7.80
C PRO A 56 24.08 -0.72 -7.84
N ASP A 57 24.37 -1.36 -6.71
CA ASP A 57 24.55 -2.81 -6.66
C ASP A 57 23.23 -3.53 -6.75
N PHE A 58 22.22 -3.07 -6.01
CA PHE A 58 20.86 -3.58 -6.18
C PHE A 58 20.32 -3.29 -7.58
N ARG A 59 20.67 -2.17 -8.21
CA ARG A 59 20.28 -1.89 -9.60
C ARG A 59 20.82 -2.93 -10.58
N LYS A 60 22.06 -3.39 -10.40
CA LYS A 60 22.64 -4.48 -11.21
C LYS A 60 21.84 -5.77 -11.02
N ILE A 61 21.50 -6.11 -9.78
CA ILE A 61 20.65 -7.26 -9.46
C ILE A 61 19.28 -7.10 -10.13
N PHE A 62 18.65 -5.93 -9.95
CA PHE A 62 17.34 -5.62 -10.50
C PHE A 62 17.30 -5.71 -12.03
N SER A 63 18.38 -5.40 -12.73
CA SER A 63 18.48 -5.58 -14.19
C SER A 63 18.44 -7.04 -14.64
N LYS A 64 18.74 -7.99 -13.76
CA LYS A 64 18.71 -9.44 -14.04
C LYS A 64 17.31 -10.05 -13.97
N ARG A 65 16.28 -9.28 -13.58
CA ARG A 65 14.89 -9.79 -13.43
C ARG A 65 14.28 -10.35 -14.72
N ASP A 66 14.84 -10.00 -15.88
CA ASP A 66 14.40 -10.48 -17.19
C ASP A 66 15.17 -11.73 -17.67
N LEU A 67 16.14 -12.21 -16.88
CA LEU A 67 16.84 -13.47 -17.14
C LEU A 67 15.98 -14.69 -16.77
N ASP A 68 16.33 -15.85 -17.30
CA ASP A 68 15.73 -17.11 -16.84
C ASP A 68 16.29 -17.49 -15.46
N ILE A 69 15.51 -18.22 -14.66
CA ILE A 69 15.88 -18.60 -13.28
C ILE A 69 17.20 -19.38 -13.18
N LYS A 70 17.57 -20.11 -14.23
CA LYS A 70 18.85 -20.85 -14.31
C LYS A 70 20.07 -19.94 -14.50
N ASP A 71 19.86 -18.70 -14.93
CA ASP A 71 20.91 -17.73 -15.32
C ASP A 71 21.12 -16.64 -14.24
N ILE A 72 20.42 -16.75 -13.11
CA ILE A 72 20.57 -15.87 -11.94
C ILE A 72 21.15 -16.66 -10.76
N SER A 73 22.01 -16.02 -9.97
CA SER A 73 22.52 -16.65 -8.75
C SER A 73 21.45 -16.71 -7.66
N GLU A 74 21.60 -17.63 -6.71
CA GLU A 74 20.69 -17.74 -5.57
C GLU A 74 20.61 -16.44 -4.76
N ASP A 75 21.75 -15.77 -4.53
CA ASP A 75 21.82 -14.50 -3.81
C ASP A 75 21.09 -13.36 -4.55
N ASP A 76 21.29 -13.26 -5.87
CA ASP A 76 20.58 -12.28 -6.70
C ASP A 76 19.07 -12.55 -6.70
N TYR A 77 18.66 -13.82 -6.79
CA TYR A 77 17.26 -14.22 -6.73
C TYR A 77 16.65 -13.89 -5.37
N LEU A 78 17.35 -14.18 -4.27
CA LEU A 78 16.90 -13.88 -2.92
C LEU A 78 16.66 -12.38 -2.72
N ALA A 79 17.54 -11.54 -3.26
CA ALA A 79 17.36 -10.09 -3.22
C ALA A 79 16.11 -9.62 -4.01
N LEU A 80 15.84 -10.22 -5.17
CA LEU A 80 14.63 -9.96 -5.94
C LEU A 80 13.36 -10.48 -5.23
N ASP A 81 13.43 -11.68 -4.64
CA ASP A 81 12.34 -12.27 -3.86
C ASP A 81 11.93 -11.34 -2.71
N TYR A 82 12.87 -10.87 -1.89
CA TYR A 82 12.56 -9.89 -0.83
C TYR A 82 11.98 -8.59 -1.37
N TYR A 83 12.49 -8.10 -2.50
CA TYR A 83 11.94 -6.91 -3.14
C TYR A 83 10.48 -7.10 -3.56
N PHE A 84 10.14 -8.23 -4.17
CA PHE A 84 8.76 -8.57 -4.54
C PHE A 84 7.86 -8.79 -3.32
N ARG A 85 8.35 -9.48 -2.28
CA ARG A 85 7.62 -9.68 -1.02
C ARG A 85 7.23 -8.37 -0.37
N VAL A 86 8.14 -7.40 -0.27
CA VAL A 86 7.84 -6.08 0.33
C VAL A 86 6.78 -5.33 -0.48
N MET A 87 6.75 -5.49 -1.81
CA MET A 87 5.71 -4.87 -2.63
C MET A 87 4.32 -5.45 -2.35
N ILE A 88 4.21 -6.78 -2.22
CA ILE A 88 2.94 -7.48 -2.03
C ILE A 88 2.46 -7.48 -0.57
N ALA A 89 3.37 -7.61 0.40
CA ALA A 89 3.01 -7.61 1.83
C ALA A 89 2.22 -6.36 2.24
N ASN A 90 2.60 -5.20 1.71
CA ASN A 90 1.88 -3.95 1.94
C ASN A 90 0.45 -3.96 1.38
N GLN A 91 0.17 -4.72 0.32
CA GLN A 91 -1.18 -4.82 -0.24
C GLN A 91 -2.09 -5.65 0.67
N ASN A 92 -1.61 -6.79 1.18
CA ASN A 92 -2.43 -7.63 2.06
C ASN A 92 -2.89 -6.89 3.33
N THR A 93 -2.01 -6.08 3.93
CA THR A 93 -2.37 -5.27 5.10
C THR A 93 -3.44 -4.23 4.76
N ASN A 94 -3.39 -3.62 3.59
CA ASN A 94 -4.37 -2.64 3.15
C ASN A 94 -5.70 -3.28 2.74
N ASN A 95 -5.68 -4.46 2.13
CA ASN A 95 -6.88 -5.22 1.75
C ASN A 95 -7.74 -5.54 2.98
N GLN A 96 -7.09 -5.98 4.07
CA GLN A 96 -7.76 -6.27 5.34
C GLN A 96 -8.45 -5.06 5.97
N LEU A 97 -8.07 -3.84 5.58
CA LEU A 97 -8.69 -2.60 6.03
C LEU A 97 -9.85 -2.14 5.12
N GLY A 98 -10.17 -2.89 4.06
CA GLY A 98 -11.37 -2.70 3.24
C GLY A 98 -11.33 -1.50 2.27
N GLY A 99 -10.14 -1.05 1.85
CA GLY A 99 -10.01 0.08 0.93
C GLY A 99 -10.08 -0.31 -0.55
N GLU A 100 -11.03 0.24 -1.31
CA GLU A 100 -11.17 0.00 -2.77
C GLU A 100 -9.93 0.38 -3.62
N GLU A 101 -9.08 1.29 -3.12
CA GLU A 101 -7.81 1.65 -3.77
C GLU A 101 -6.78 0.51 -3.79
N ASP A 102 -6.96 -0.51 -2.96
CA ASP A 102 -5.96 -1.54 -2.74
C ASP A 102 -5.85 -2.52 -3.91
N VAL A 103 -6.99 -2.94 -4.45
CA VAL A 103 -7.05 -3.79 -5.66
C VAL A 103 -6.40 -3.08 -6.86
N LYS A 104 -6.61 -1.76 -7.01
CA LYS A 104 -5.98 -0.98 -8.09
C LYS A 104 -4.46 -0.94 -7.94
N THR A 105 -3.97 -0.77 -6.72
CA THR A 105 -2.53 -0.71 -6.44
C THR A 105 -1.88 -2.08 -6.66
N LEU A 106 -2.52 -3.16 -6.21
CA LEU A 106 -2.08 -4.52 -6.50
C LEU A 106 -2.03 -4.78 -8.00
N LYS A 107 -3.09 -4.45 -8.75
CA LYS A 107 -3.13 -4.58 -10.21
C LYS A 107 -1.96 -3.87 -10.86
N PHE A 108 -1.72 -2.61 -10.48
CA PHE A 108 -0.60 -1.84 -10.99
C PHE A 108 0.75 -2.54 -10.74
N LEU A 109 1.00 -3.03 -9.52
CA LEU A 109 2.25 -3.70 -9.16
C LEU A 109 2.44 -5.00 -9.95
N LEU A 110 1.39 -5.83 -10.06
CA LEU A 110 1.45 -7.07 -10.81
C LEU A 110 1.64 -6.81 -12.31
N GLU A 111 0.83 -5.95 -12.91
CA GLU A 111 0.83 -5.68 -14.36
C GLU A 111 2.08 -4.94 -14.83
N ASN A 112 2.66 -4.06 -14.01
CA ASN A 112 3.71 -3.15 -14.49
C ASN A 112 5.09 -3.42 -13.90
N VAL A 113 5.19 -4.20 -12.82
CA VAL A 113 6.46 -4.40 -12.10
C VAL A 113 6.86 -5.87 -12.01
N ILE A 114 5.93 -6.74 -11.58
CA ILE A 114 6.27 -8.14 -11.29
C ILE A 114 6.11 -9.00 -12.55
N MET A 115 4.90 -9.09 -13.10
CA MET A 115 4.55 -10.02 -14.19
C MET A 115 5.21 -9.72 -15.55
N PRO A 116 5.64 -8.48 -15.87
CA PRO A 116 6.44 -8.24 -17.07
C PRO A 116 7.75 -9.03 -17.09
N THR A 117 8.31 -9.33 -15.90
CA THR A 117 9.66 -9.89 -15.76
C THR A 117 9.61 -11.41 -15.67
N LYS A 118 10.60 -12.10 -16.24
CA LYS A 118 10.67 -13.58 -16.19
C LYS A 118 10.79 -14.08 -14.75
N ILE A 119 11.69 -13.48 -13.97
CA ILE A 119 11.88 -13.84 -12.56
C ILE A 119 10.63 -13.51 -11.74
N GLY A 120 9.93 -12.40 -12.01
CA GLY A 120 8.70 -12.07 -11.31
C GLY A 120 7.57 -13.08 -11.57
N ARG A 121 7.44 -13.58 -12.81
CA ARG A 121 6.50 -14.67 -13.13
C ARG A 121 6.87 -15.98 -12.45
N TYR A 122 8.14 -16.36 -12.46
CA TYR A 122 8.63 -17.53 -11.74
C TYR A 122 8.34 -17.41 -10.24
N TRP A 123 8.73 -16.29 -9.63
CA TRP A 123 8.51 -15.97 -8.23
C TRP A 123 7.03 -16.03 -7.85
N TYR A 124 6.14 -15.51 -8.71
CA TYR A 124 4.70 -15.55 -8.47
C TYR A 124 4.18 -17.00 -8.36
N GLN A 125 4.56 -17.86 -9.31
CA GLN A 125 4.14 -19.27 -9.32
C GLN A 125 4.73 -20.05 -8.13
N ASP A 126 5.99 -19.81 -7.81
CA ASP A 126 6.73 -20.51 -6.75
C ASP A 126 6.23 -20.11 -5.35
N PHE A 127 6.07 -18.81 -5.10
CA PHE A 127 5.81 -18.28 -3.77
C PHE A 127 4.79 -17.14 -3.74
N GLY A 128 4.90 -16.17 -4.64
CA GLY A 128 4.18 -14.89 -4.57
C GLY A 128 2.66 -15.02 -4.51
N ARG A 129 2.09 -16.00 -5.20
CA ARG A 129 0.64 -16.31 -5.15
C ARG A 129 0.16 -16.66 -3.74
N ASN A 130 0.97 -17.42 -3.00
CA ASN A 130 0.63 -17.85 -1.63
C ASN A 130 0.71 -16.71 -0.62
N LEU A 131 1.45 -15.64 -0.96
CA LEU A 131 1.52 -14.46 -0.11
C LEU A 131 0.23 -13.65 -0.17
N LEU A 132 -0.50 -13.67 -1.29
CA LEU A 132 -1.74 -12.91 -1.47
C LEU A 132 -2.90 -13.52 -0.67
N SER A 133 -3.76 -12.64 -0.15
CA SER A 133 -5.07 -13.07 0.36
C SER A 133 -5.88 -13.80 -0.72
N LYS A 134 -6.68 -14.80 -0.33
CA LYS A 134 -7.36 -15.72 -1.26
C LYS A 134 -8.30 -15.01 -2.24
N ASP A 135 -8.95 -13.96 -1.79
CA ASP A 135 -9.84 -13.08 -2.56
C ASP A 135 -9.13 -12.31 -3.67
N LEU A 136 -7.80 -12.22 -3.63
CA LEU A 136 -6.97 -11.55 -4.63
C LEU A 136 -6.36 -12.54 -5.65
N HIS A 137 -6.51 -13.85 -5.43
CA HIS A 137 -5.90 -14.88 -6.29
C HIS A 137 -6.44 -14.82 -7.72
N GLU A 138 -7.76 -14.72 -7.89
CA GLU A 138 -8.39 -14.66 -9.21
C GLU A 138 -7.84 -13.48 -10.04
N ILE A 139 -7.77 -12.30 -9.44
CA ILE A 139 -7.24 -11.10 -10.10
C ILE A 139 -5.76 -11.27 -10.46
N ALA A 140 -4.97 -11.86 -9.56
CA ALA A 140 -3.54 -12.04 -9.78
C ALA A 140 -3.25 -13.12 -10.84
N ASP A 141 -4.02 -14.21 -10.84
CA ASP A 141 -3.95 -15.29 -11.81
C ASP A 141 -4.34 -14.80 -13.22
N ASP A 142 -5.41 -14.01 -13.35
CA ASP A 142 -5.81 -13.35 -14.60
C ASP A 142 -4.68 -12.49 -15.19
N ILE A 143 -3.97 -11.73 -14.35
CA ILE A 143 -2.85 -10.90 -14.78
C ILE A 143 -1.66 -11.75 -15.17
N PHE A 144 -1.38 -12.81 -14.39
CA PHE A 144 -0.31 -13.74 -14.67
C PHE A 144 -0.48 -14.40 -16.04
N GLU A 145 -1.69 -14.90 -16.35
CA GLU A 145 -2.01 -15.55 -17.63
C GLU A 145 -1.82 -14.60 -18.83
N LYS A 146 -2.16 -13.31 -18.68
CA LYS A 146 -1.93 -12.30 -19.73
C LYS A 146 -0.47 -12.12 -20.10
N HIS A 147 0.46 -12.40 -19.18
CA HIS A 147 1.90 -12.26 -19.39
C HIS A 147 2.60 -13.59 -19.76
N GLN A 148 1.84 -14.68 -19.89
CA GLN A 148 2.31 -15.96 -20.41
C GLN A 148 2.16 -16.06 -21.93
N ASN A 149 1.24 -15.29 -22.52
CA ASN A 149 1.01 -15.17 -23.97
C ASN A 149 1.89 -14.09 -24.59
#